data_AF-R9L1J2-F1
#
_entry.id   AF-R9L1J2-F1
#
_cell.length_a   1.000
_cell.length_b   1.000
_cell.length_c   1.000
_cell.angle_alpha   90.00
_cell.angle_beta   90.00
_cell.angle_gamma   90.00
#
_symmetry.space_group_name_H-M   'P 1'
#
loop_
_entity.id
_entity.type
_entity.pdbx_description
1 polymer ?
#
loop_
_entity_poly.entity_id
_entity_poly.type
_entity_poly.pdbx_seq_one_letter_code
_entity_poly.pdbx_strand_id
1 'polypeptide(L)'
;MNEIKCPHCGEVFTVDESGYAAILSQVRDQEFRREVDARVSLAEKSREQEVALAVTKAEEALRAQIAERDGQLAAQTERFKAQAKDFQITAQTEKAELEKQVEALRAQLAAQEETLRLTAAADQTALVKERDELRAKLSAQASEAEIARKLAVSEAEAAGAEQLRAAERERDELAQRLESQRQQASMETQLAVQQANAAAKDARVEVERERDELRAQVEREREALSRAEAEHKVELAEKLKMKDEQIADREREIERIQDMKARLSTKMLGETLEQHCEIEFNRLRPTAFPRAYFEKDNEVVEGTKGDFVFRDFDEEGNEIVSIMFEMKNEADDSTHRKTNESHFKKLDGDRTKKGCEYAVLVSLLEPDNELYNAGITDVSYRYDKMYVIRPQFFIPLITLLRNAALSSLQYRRELALVRQQNIDVTNFEDQLADFKDKFGRNYRIASDKFRKAIEEIDKSIDHLQKIKDNLIGSENQLRLANDKAEDLTVKKLTRKNPTMKALLDEARDAKAADRADEAPDGEIVDAQPLDED
;
A
#
# COMPACT_ATOMS: atom_id res chain seq x y z
N MET A 1 -289.67 37.07 28.78
CA MET A 1 -290.65 36.14 29.39
C MET A 1 -290.14 35.76 30.77
N ASN A 2 -290.94 35.69 31.85
CA ASN A 2 -292.38 35.94 31.90
C ASN A 2 -292.88 36.51 33.25
N GLU A 3 -293.49 37.70 33.17
CA GLU A 3 -294.66 38.12 33.96
C GLU A 3 -294.55 38.59 35.43
N ILE A 4 -295.53 39.44 35.82
CA ILE A 4 -296.08 39.87 37.14
C ILE A 4 -295.66 41.29 37.71
N LYS A 5 -295.62 41.61 39.04
CA LYS A 5 -296.21 42.86 39.64
C LYS A 5 -295.54 43.50 40.90
N CYS A 6 -295.84 44.80 41.11
CA CYS A 6 -295.35 45.79 42.12
C CYS A 6 -295.15 45.30 43.59
N PRO A 7 -296.14 45.15 44.49
CA PRO A 7 -297.43 45.81 44.76
C PRO A 7 -297.34 46.65 46.08
N HIS A 8 -298.45 46.88 46.81
CA HIS A 8 -298.42 47.47 48.17
C HIS A 8 -297.79 46.55 49.26
N CYS A 9 -297.35 45.36 48.86
CA CYS A 9 -297.46 44.13 49.66
C CYS A 9 -296.37 43.07 49.40
N GLY A 10 -295.41 43.31 48.50
CA GLY A 10 -294.58 42.26 47.89
C GLY A 10 -295.38 41.32 46.96
N GLU A 11 -294.91 41.09 45.73
CA GLU A 11 -295.50 40.10 44.82
C GLU A 11 -294.45 39.50 43.87
N VAL A 12 -294.88 38.37 43.32
CA VAL A 12 -294.28 37.57 42.26
C VAL A 12 -293.92 38.46 41.04
N PHE A 13 -292.69 38.39 40.44
CA PHE A 13 -292.34 38.72 39.00
C PHE A 13 -290.85 38.67 38.53
N THR A 14 -290.56 39.31 37.36
CA THR A 14 -289.53 39.02 36.32
C THR A 14 -289.35 40.19 35.28
N VAL A 15 -288.39 40.08 34.31
CA VAL A 15 -288.27 40.71 32.92
C VAL A 15 -286.91 41.44 32.56
N ASP A 16 -286.42 41.20 31.32
CA ASP A 16 -285.48 41.95 30.37
C ASP A 16 -283.95 42.18 30.61
N GLU A 17 -283.17 42.40 29.52
CA GLU A 17 -281.68 42.25 29.42
C GLU A 17 -280.82 43.46 28.93
N SER A 18 -281.36 44.50 28.28
CA SER A 18 -280.54 45.34 27.34
C SER A 18 -279.67 46.50 27.90
N GLY A 19 -279.60 46.75 29.22
CA GLY A 19 -279.10 48.04 29.75
C GLY A 19 -277.76 48.12 30.51
N TYR A 20 -277.22 47.04 31.09
CA TYR A 20 -276.33 47.17 32.26
C TYR A 20 -274.80 47.15 31.98
N ALA A 21 -274.37 46.68 30.81
CA ALA A 21 -272.95 46.33 30.57
C ALA A 21 -271.98 47.53 30.54
N ALA A 22 -272.42 48.71 30.11
CA ALA A 22 -271.55 49.85 29.80
C ALA A 22 -270.82 50.48 31.01
N ILE A 23 -271.28 50.22 32.24
CA ILE A 23 -270.71 50.78 33.48
C ILE A 23 -269.70 49.81 34.12
N LEU A 24 -269.74 48.52 33.78
CA LEU A 24 -269.03 47.46 34.51
C LEU A 24 -267.53 47.36 34.14
N SER A 25 -267.13 47.86 32.98
CA SER A 25 -265.71 47.97 32.59
C SER A 25 -264.94 48.97 33.45
N GLN A 26 -265.58 50.08 33.84
CA GLN A 26 -264.90 51.25 34.38
C GLN A 26 -264.37 51.07 35.82
N VAL A 27 -264.90 50.09 36.56
CA VAL A 27 -264.41 49.72 37.91
C VAL A 27 -263.41 48.56 37.85
N ARG A 28 -263.51 47.67 36.86
CA ARG A 28 -262.74 46.41 36.83
C ARG A 28 -261.26 46.60 36.49
N ASP A 29 -260.94 47.58 35.62
CA ASP A 29 -259.57 47.84 35.18
C ASP A 29 -258.71 48.58 36.22
N GLN A 30 -259.33 49.35 37.12
CA GLN A 30 -258.60 50.22 38.06
C GLN A 30 -258.10 49.44 39.30
N GLU A 31 -258.94 48.54 39.84
CA GLU A 31 -258.56 47.62 40.91
C GLU A 31 -257.51 46.61 40.42
N PHE A 32 -257.63 46.09 39.20
CA PHE A 32 -256.69 45.11 38.65
C PHE A 32 -255.26 45.66 38.54
N ARG A 33 -255.08 46.93 38.11
CA ARG A 33 -253.74 47.56 38.04
C ARG A 33 -253.09 47.70 39.41
N ARG A 34 -253.87 48.08 40.44
CA ARG A 34 -253.38 48.19 41.83
C ARG A 34 -252.84 46.87 42.36
N GLU A 35 -253.51 45.75 42.09
CA GLU A 35 -253.05 44.45 42.56
C GLU A 35 -251.79 43.97 41.80
N VAL A 36 -251.68 44.30 40.51
CA VAL A 36 -250.47 44.01 39.72
C VAL A 36 -249.26 44.80 40.26
N ASP A 37 -249.37 46.12 40.44
CA ASP A 37 -248.27 46.95 40.94
C ASP A 37 -247.82 46.52 42.35
N ALA A 38 -248.76 46.14 43.22
CA ALA A 38 -248.47 45.62 44.55
C ALA A 38 -247.66 44.31 44.51
N ARG A 39 -247.97 43.39 43.57
CA ARG A 39 -247.23 42.14 43.39
C ARG A 39 -245.84 42.36 42.79
N VAL A 40 -245.68 43.32 41.87
CA VAL A 40 -244.37 43.68 41.29
C VAL A 40 -243.43 44.23 42.37
N SER A 41 -243.87 45.21 43.17
CA SER A 41 -243.04 45.80 44.23
C SER A 41 -242.57 44.79 45.28
N LEU A 42 -243.38 43.76 45.55
CA LEU A 42 -243.05 42.71 46.51
C LEU A 42 -242.01 41.72 45.95
N ALA A 43 -242.08 41.41 44.65
CA ALA A 43 -241.08 40.60 43.96
C ALA A 43 -239.71 41.30 43.84
N GLU A 44 -239.70 42.62 43.57
CA GLU A 44 -238.46 43.40 43.50
C GLU A 44 -237.69 43.39 44.82
N LYS A 45 -238.38 43.64 45.95
CA LYS A 45 -237.78 43.60 47.30
C LYS A 45 -237.24 42.23 47.68
N SER A 46 -237.92 41.15 47.27
CA SER A 46 -237.43 39.78 47.47
C SER A 46 -236.10 39.56 46.75
N ARG A 47 -235.99 40.04 45.50
CA ARG A 47 -234.79 39.87 44.66
C ARG A 47 -233.58 40.65 45.19
N GLU A 48 -233.78 41.85 45.75
CA GLU A 48 -232.69 42.62 46.35
C GLU A 48 -232.09 41.93 47.58
N GLN A 49 -232.92 41.31 48.42
CA GLN A 49 -232.46 40.59 49.61
C GLN A 49 -231.63 39.34 49.26
N GLU A 50 -232.02 38.58 48.23
CA GLU A 50 -231.25 37.42 47.76
C GLU A 50 -229.86 37.80 47.23
N VAL A 51 -229.76 38.90 46.47
CA VAL A 51 -228.48 39.37 45.94
C VAL A 51 -227.54 39.83 47.05
N ALA A 52 -228.05 40.56 48.06
CA ALA A 52 -227.25 40.99 49.22
C ALA A 52 -226.68 39.81 50.03
N LEU A 53 -227.45 38.71 50.16
CA LEU A 53 -227.00 37.49 50.82
C LEU A 53 -225.95 36.70 50.00
N ALA A 54 -226.00 36.79 48.67
CA ALA A 54 -225.00 36.17 47.81
C ALA A 54 -223.64 36.89 47.87
N VAL A 55 -223.64 38.23 47.89
CA VAL A 55 -222.41 39.04 47.97
C VAL A 55 -221.68 38.80 49.28
N THR A 56 -222.38 38.86 50.42
CA THR A 56 -221.77 38.68 51.75
C THR A 56 -221.10 37.30 51.90
N LYS A 57 -221.75 36.23 51.41
CA LYS A 57 -221.14 34.87 51.39
C LYS A 57 -219.89 34.78 50.51
N ALA A 58 -219.85 35.51 49.39
CA ALA A 58 -218.68 35.54 48.52
C ALA A 58 -217.50 36.30 49.18
N GLU A 59 -217.78 37.40 49.88
CA GLU A 59 -216.77 38.17 50.62
C GLU A 59 -216.17 37.37 51.79
N GLU A 60 -216.99 36.64 52.56
CA GLU A 60 -216.50 35.77 53.63
C GLU A 60 -215.62 34.63 53.09
N ALA A 61 -216.04 33.98 52.00
CA ALA A 61 -215.26 32.93 51.35
C ALA A 61 -213.90 33.43 50.83
N LEU A 62 -213.87 34.64 50.25
CA LEU A 62 -212.64 35.26 49.76
C LEU A 62 -211.70 35.65 50.92
N ARG A 63 -212.24 36.21 52.02
CA ARG A 63 -211.47 36.50 53.25
C ARG A 63 -210.81 35.27 53.83
N ALA A 64 -211.51 34.14 53.87
CA ALA A 64 -210.97 32.88 54.37
C ALA A 64 -209.78 32.38 53.51
N GLN A 65 -209.89 32.44 52.18
CA GLN A 65 -208.80 32.04 51.27
C GLN A 65 -207.56 32.94 51.39
N ILE A 66 -207.74 34.26 51.58
CA ILE A 66 -206.62 35.19 51.80
C ILE A 66 -205.88 34.84 53.10
N ALA A 67 -206.60 34.65 54.21
CA ALA A 67 -206.00 34.29 55.50
C ALA A 67 -205.23 32.97 55.45
N GLU A 68 -205.72 31.96 54.70
CA GLU A 68 -205.00 30.71 54.49
C GLU A 68 -203.69 30.92 53.70
N ARG A 69 -203.72 31.75 52.65
CA ARG A 69 -202.55 32.02 51.80
C ARG A 69 -201.49 32.87 52.51
N ASP A 70 -201.89 33.86 53.29
CA ASP A 70 -200.97 34.65 54.12
C ASP A 70 -200.28 33.77 55.17
N GLY A 71 -201.01 32.82 55.78
CA GLY A 71 -200.44 31.81 56.68
C GLY A 71 -199.41 30.90 55.98
N GLN A 72 -199.69 30.45 54.76
CA GLN A 72 -198.76 29.65 53.95
C GLN A 72 -197.49 30.42 53.57
N LEU A 73 -197.61 31.70 53.18
CA LEU A 73 -196.48 32.58 52.85
C LEU A 73 -195.59 32.87 54.06
N ALA A 74 -196.17 33.13 55.24
CA ALA A 74 -195.42 33.31 56.47
C ALA A 74 -194.61 32.05 56.83
N ALA A 75 -195.23 30.86 56.76
CA ALA A 75 -194.56 29.59 57.04
C ALA A 75 -193.42 29.26 56.06
N GLN A 76 -193.59 29.55 54.76
CA GLN A 76 -192.51 29.39 53.78
C GLN A 76 -191.35 30.38 54.01
N THR A 77 -191.67 31.63 54.34
CA THR A 77 -190.68 32.69 54.58
C THR A 77 -189.75 32.34 55.75
N GLU A 78 -190.28 31.84 56.87
CA GLU A 78 -189.45 31.41 58.00
C GLU A 78 -188.62 30.15 57.70
N ARG A 79 -189.12 29.21 56.89
CA ARG A 79 -188.32 28.07 56.40
C ARG A 79 -187.11 28.53 55.58
N PHE A 80 -187.29 29.46 54.65
CA PHE A 80 -186.17 29.97 53.84
C PHE A 80 -185.16 30.77 54.68
N LYS A 81 -185.60 31.54 55.68
CA LYS A 81 -184.69 32.22 56.62
C LYS A 81 -183.87 31.23 57.45
N ALA A 82 -184.47 30.12 57.90
CA ALA A 82 -183.76 29.07 58.62
C ALA A 82 -182.69 28.42 57.74
N GLN A 83 -183.07 27.98 56.53
CA GLN A 83 -182.12 27.39 55.57
C GLN A 83 -180.97 28.32 55.20
N ALA A 84 -181.23 29.63 55.03
CA ALA A 84 -180.19 30.62 54.75
C ALA A 84 -179.20 30.79 55.91
N LYS A 85 -179.68 30.75 57.17
CA LYS A 85 -178.82 30.78 58.36
C LYS A 85 -177.97 29.52 58.48
N ASP A 86 -178.55 28.34 58.26
CA ASP A 86 -177.82 27.08 58.33
C ASP A 86 -176.68 27.05 57.29
N PHE A 87 -176.95 27.44 56.04
CA PHE A 87 -175.94 27.57 54.98
C PHE A 87 -174.85 28.60 55.30
N GLN A 88 -175.20 29.71 55.98
CA GLN A 88 -174.23 30.72 56.38
C GLN A 88 -173.32 30.20 57.50
N ILE A 89 -173.86 29.43 58.44
CA ILE A 89 -173.09 28.82 59.54
C ILE A 89 -172.15 27.74 58.99
N THR A 90 -172.61 26.84 58.12
CA THR A 90 -171.75 25.78 57.55
C THR A 90 -170.59 26.38 56.75
N ALA A 91 -170.86 27.39 55.90
CA ALA A 91 -169.81 28.09 55.15
C ALA A 91 -168.82 28.83 56.06
N GLN A 92 -169.26 29.38 57.21
CA GLN A 92 -168.37 29.98 58.19
C GLN A 92 -167.51 28.95 58.92
N THR A 93 -168.06 27.77 59.27
CA THR A 93 -167.28 26.70 59.90
C THR A 93 -166.25 26.09 58.95
N GLU A 94 -166.64 25.80 57.69
CA GLU A 94 -165.71 25.29 56.66
C GLU A 94 -164.59 26.28 56.37
N LYS A 95 -164.92 27.58 56.25
CA LYS A 95 -163.92 28.64 56.09
C LYS A 95 -162.94 28.67 57.27
N ALA A 96 -163.43 28.66 58.51
CA ALA A 96 -162.57 28.71 59.70
C ALA A 96 -161.68 27.47 59.84
N GLU A 97 -162.13 26.31 59.36
CA GLU A 97 -161.35 25.08 59.34
C GLU A 97 -160.27 25.09 58.24
N LEU A 98 -160.60 25.59 57.05
CA LEU A 98 -159.62 25.82 55.97
C LEU A 98 -158.58 26.88 56.35
N GLU A 99 -158.97 27.97 57.01
CA GLU A 99 -158.03 28.99 57.50
C GLU A 99 -157.05 28.41 58.53
N LYS A 100 -157.51 27.52 59.44
CA LYS A 100 -156.63 26.78 60.35
C LYS A 100 -155.68 25.83 59.62
N GLN A 101 -156.14 25.13 58.59
CA GLN A 101 -155.29 24.22 57.80
C GLN A 101 -154.22 24.99 57.03
N VAL A 102 -154.57 26.14 56.43
CA VAL A 102 -153.61 27.02 55.74
C VAL A 102 -152.54 27.55 56.71
N GLU A 103 -152.94 27.98 57.90
CA GLU A 103 -151.99 28.49 58.90
C GLU A 103 -151.08 27.37 59.46
N ALA A 104 -151.62 26.16 59.67
CA ALA A 104 -150.83 25.00 60.05
C ALA A 104 -149.80 24.60 58.98
N LEU A 105 -150.19 24.60 57.70
CA LEU A 105 -149.29 24.31 56.57
C LEU A 105 -148.22 25.39 56.40
N ARG A 106 -148.57 26.67 56.58
CA ARG A 106 -147.59 27.78 56.59
C ARG A 106 -146.57 27.62 57.71
N ALA A 107 -147.01 27.27 58.92
CA ALA A 107 -146.11 27.02 60.05
C ALA A 107 -145.18 25.83 59.79
N GLN A 108 -145.67 24.75 59.15
CA GLN A 108 -144.84 23.61 58.75
C GLN A 108 -143.82 23.98 57.66
N LEU A 109 -144.21 24.75 56.65
CA LEU A 109 -143.30 25.27 55.61
C LEU A 109 -142.21 26.16 56.20
N ALA A 110 -142.57 27.13 57.04
CA ALA A 110 -141.61 28.02 57.70
C ALA A 110 -140.62 27.24 58.59
N ALA A 111 -141.08 26.20 59.29
CA ALA A 111 -140.22 25.32 60.07
C ALA A 111 -139.26 24.50 59.17
N GLN A 112 -139.74 23.97 58.04
CA GLN A 112 -138.89 23.27 57.08
C GLN A 112 -137.83 24.19 56.45
N GLU A 113 -138.23 25.38 55.99
CA GLU A 113 -137.32 26.37 55.40
C GLU A 113 -136.21 26.78 56.39
N GLU A 114 -136.54 27.03 57.65
CA GLU A 114 -135.53 27.38 58.66
C GLU A 114 -134.62 26.18 58.99
N THR A 115 -135.14 24.94 59.07
CA THR A 115 -134.26 23.77 59.22
C THR A 115 -133.32 23.58 58.03
N LEU A 116 -133.78 23.73 56.79
CA LEU A 116 -132.95 23.65 55.58
C LEU A 116 -131.89 24.76 55.54
N ARG A 117 -132.25 25.96 56.01
CA ARG A 117 -131.33 27.09 56.12
C ARG A 117 -130.24 26.84 57.16
N LEU A 118 -130.61 26.28 58.31
CA LEU A 118 -129.66 25.92 59.38
C LEU A 118 -128.73 24.77 58.95
N THR A 119 -129.23 23.75 58.25
CA THR A 119 -128.37 22.68 57.71
C THR A 119 -127.43 23.22 56.63
N ALA A 120 -127.92 24.04 55.69
CA ALA A 120 -127.06 24.64 54.66
C ALA A 120 -125.97 25.56 55.26
N ALA A 121 -126.27 26.29 56.33
CA ALA A 121 -125.28 27.09 57.05
C ALA A 121 -124.26 26.21 57.82
N ALA A 122 -124.70 25.09 58.39
CA ALA A 122 -123.81 24.10 59.03
C ALA A 122 -122.86 23.45 57.99
N ASP A 123 -123.39 23.01 56.85
CA ASP A 123 -122.61 22.41 55.76
C ASP A 123 -121.62 23.42 55.17
N GLN A 124 -122.05 24.67 54.93
CA GLN A 124 -121.16 25.73 54.44
C GLN A 124 -120.04 26.05 55.44
N THR A 125 -120.33 26.08 56.74
CA THR A 125 -119.28 26.30 57.76
C THR A 125 -118.37 25.09 57.94
N ALA A 126 -118.85 23.86 57.73
CA ALA A 126 -118.01 22.67 57.69
C ALA A 126 -117.04 22.69 56.50
N LEU A 127 -117.54 22.96 55.29
CA LEU A 127 -116.73 23.06 54.07
C LEU A 127 -115.70 24.21 54.13
N VAL A 128 -116.05 25.34 54.76
CA VAL A 128 -115.10 26.44 55.00
C VAL A 128 -113.98 26.02 55.96
N LYS A 129 -114.30 25.30 57.04
CA LYS A 129 -113.28 24.75 57.97
C LYS A 129 -112.37 23.75 57.26
N GLU A 130 -112.93 22.80 56.51
CA GLU A 130 -112.15 21.80 55.76
C GLU A 130 -111.22 22.47 54.73
N ARG A 131 -111.72 23.47 53.98
CA ARG A 131 -110.92 24.29 53.07
C ARG A 131 -109.76 24.98 53.79
N ASP A 132 -110.02 25.59 54.94
CA ASP A 132 -109.00 26.35 55.68
C ASP A 132 -107.98 25.44 56.35
N GLU A 133 -108.39 24.26 56.84
CA GLU A 133 -107.47 23.21 57.28
C GLU A 133 -106.60 22.67 56.14
N LEU A 134 -107.18 22.37 54.98
CA LEU A 134 -106.43 21.92 53.79
C LEU A 134 -105.45 23.00 53.32
N ARG A 135 -105.88 24.28 53.31
CA ARG A 135 -105.02 25.41 52.96
C ARG A 135 -103.87 25.58 53.97
N ALA A 136 -104.13 25.41 55.26
CA ALA A 136 -103.10 25.44 56.29
C ALA A 136 -102.11 24.28 56.13
N LYS A 137 -102.59 23.04 55.91
CA LYS A 137 -101.75 21.84 55.65
C LYS A 137 -100.88 22.02 54.40
N LEU A 138 -101.45 22.48 53.29
CA LEU A 138 -100.71 22.75 52.06
C LEU A 138 -99.70 23.89 52.22
N SER A 139 -100.04 24.95 52.96
CA SER A 139 -99.11 26.05 53.25
C SER A 139 -97.94 25.60 54.14
N ALA A 140 -98.20 24.73 55.14
CA ALA A 140 -97.17 24.15 55.98
C ALA A 140 -96.24 23.27 55.14
N GLN A 141 -96.79 22.31 54.38
CA GLN A 141 -96.01 21.43 53.49
C GLN A 141 -95.21 22.22 52.44
N ALA A 142 -95.76 23.30 51.87
CA ALA A 142 -95.03 24.16 50.95
C ALA A 142 -93.85 24.86 51.65
N SER A 143 -94.04 25.35 52.87
CA SER A 143 -92.96 25.99 53.65
C SER A 143 -91.88 25.00 54.08
N GLU A 144 -92.26 23.78 54.50
CA GLU A 144 -91.33 22.70 54.83
C GLU A 144 -90.53 22.26 53.59
N ALA A 145 -91.17 22.11 52.44
CA ALA A 145 -90.51 21.78 51.18
C ALA A 145 -89.57 22.91 50.70
N GLU A 146 -89.94 24.18 50.89
CA GLU A 146 -89.07 25.32 50.57
C GLU A 146 -87.85 25.38 51.50
N ILE A 147 -88.03 25.13 52.81
CA ILE A 147 -86.94 25.06 53.79
C ILE A 147 -86.01 23.88 53.46
N ALA A 148 -86.56 22.68 53.22
CA ALA A 148 -85.79 21.50 52.85
C ALA A 148 -85.01 21.72 51.55
N ARG A 149 -85.61 22.37 50.55
CA ARG A 149 -84.93 22.71 49.29
C ARG A 149 -83.82 23.75 49.49
N LYS A 150 -84.04 24.78 50.31
CA LYS A 150 -83.00 25.77 50.66
C LYS A 150 -81.84 25.13 51.42
N LEU A 151 -82.12 24.23 52.36
CA LEU A 151 -81.10 23.49 53.10
C LEU A 151 -80.29 22.59 52.15
N ALA A 152 -80.94 21.78 51.33
CA ALA A 152 -80.27 20.90 50.37
C ALA A 152 -79.42 21.66 49.34
N VAL A 153 -79.87 22.83 48.89
CA VAL A 153 -79.06 23.72 48.03
C VAL A 153 -77.85 24.26 48.80
N SER A 154 -78.04 24.77 50.03
CA SER A 154 -76.93 25.27 50.86
C SER A 154 -75.91 24.18 51.21
N GLU A 155 -76.35 22.94 51.45
CA GLU A 155 -75.48 21.80 51.71
C GLU A 155 -74.70 21.39 50.44
N ALA A 156 -75.36 21.38 49.28
CA ALA A 156 -74.70 21.12 48.00
C ALA A 156 -73.69 22.21 47.60
N GLU A 157 -74.03 23.49 47.84
CA GLU A 157 -73.12 24.63 47.63
C GLU A 157 -71.92 24.56 48.59
N ALA A 158 -72.13 24.23 49.86
CA ALA A 158 -71.05 24.05 50.83
C ALA A 158 -70.14 22.86 50.46
N ALA A 159 -70.71 21.72 50.08
CA ALA A 159 -69.96 20.55 49.63
C ALA A 159 -69.15 20.84 48.34
N GLY A 160 -69.75 21.55 47.37
CA GLY A 160 -69.07 21.98 46.15
C GLY A 160 -67.93 22.97 46.43
N ALA A 161 -68.12 23.91 47.35
CA ALA A 161 -67.08 24.85 47.78
C ALA A 161 -65.93 24.14 48.52
N GLU A 162 -66.22 23.13 49.33
CA GLU A 162 -65.20 22.32 50.01
C GLU A 162 -64.39 21.47 49.02
N GLN A 163 -65.06 20.86 48.03
CA GLN A 163 -64.39 20.13 46.93
C GLN A 163 -63.51 21.05 46.07
N LEU A 164 -64.00 22.25 45.73
CA LEU A 164 -63.20 23.27 45.02
C LEU A 164 -61.95 23.65 45.81
N ARG A 165 -62.08 23.95 47.12
CA ARG A 165 -60.94 24.25 47.99
C ARG A 165 -59.95 23.09 48.11
N ALA A 166 -60.43 21.85 48.13
CA ALA A 166 -59.56 20.67 48.13
C ALA A 166 -58.77 20.57 46.82
N ALA A 167 -59.44 20.71 45.67
CA ALA A 167 -58.80 20.69 44.36
C ALA A 167 -57.83 21.86 44.15
N GLU A 168 -58.13 23.06 44.67
CA GLU A 168 -57.21 24.20 44.66
C GLU A 168 -55.96 23.94 45.50
N ARG A 169 -56.10 23.34 46.69
CA ARG A 169 -54.94 22.94 47.52
C ARG A 169 -54.08 21.90 46.82
N GLU A 170 -54.67 20.85 46.25
CA GLU A 170 -53.92 19.83 45.50
C GLU A 170 -53.19 20.43 44.29
N ARG A 171 -53.84 21.35 43.55
CA ARG A 171 -53.23 22.09 42.44
C ARG A 171 -52.05 22.93 42.92
N ASP A 172 -52.19 23.64 44.03
CA ASP A 172 -51.15 24.55 44.54
C ASP A 172 -49.97 23.77 45.15
N GLU A 173 -50.23 22.63 45.80
CA GLU A 173 -49.18 21.68 46.20
C GLU A 173 -48.44 21.09 44.99
N LEU A 174 -49.17 20.65 43.95
CA LEU A 174 -48.57 20.16 42.71
C LEU A 174 -47.75 21.23 42.01
N ALA A 175 -48.23 22.48 41.97
CA ALA A 175 -47.50 23.61 41.40
C ALA A 175 -46.22 23.91 42.19
N GLN A 176 -46.25 23.91 43.53
CA GLN A 176 -45.04 24.04 44.35
C GLN A 176 -44.06 22.88 44.12
N ARG A 177 -44.52 21.63 44.07
CA ARG A 177 -43.66 20.46 43.81
C ARG A 177 -43.01 20.53 42.43
N LEU A 178 -43.77 20.90 41.40
CA LEU A 178 -43.26 21.06 40.04
C LEU A 178 -42.25 22.20 39.94
N GLU A 179 -42.50 23.35 40.58
CA GLU A 179 -41.55 24.46 40.59
C GLU A 179 -40.28 24.10 41.38
N SER A 180 -40.39 23.39 42.52
CA SER A 180 -39.21 22.93 43.26
C SER A 180 -38.39 21.91 42.47
N GLN A 181 -39.04 20.98 41.76
CA GLN A 181 -38.35 20.04 40.86
C GLN A 181 -37.69 20.76 39.69
N ARG A 182 -38.35 21.76 39.10
CA ARG A 182 -37.79 22.56 38.01
C ARG A 182 -36.60 23.40 38.47
N GLN A 183 -36.63 23.93 39.69
CA GLN A 183 -35.50 24.64 40.30
C GLN A 183 -34.34 23.70 40.60
N GLN A 184 -34.59 22.52 41.17
CA GLN A 184 -33.57 21.49 41.39
C GLN A 184 -32.92 21.06 40.07
N ALA A 185 -33.71 20.68 39.06
CA ALA A 185 -33.20 20.27 37.75
C ALA A 185 -32.43 21.41 37.05
N SER A 186 -32.90 22.66 37.15
CA SER A 186 -32.17 23.84 36.65
C SER A 186 -30.83 24.02 37.34
N MET A 187 -30.78 23.85 38.67
CA MET A 187 -29.57 24.00 39.47
C MET A 187 -28.57 22.86 39.25
N GLU A 188 -29.05 21.61 39.09
CA GLU A 188 -28.24 20.46 38.65
C GLU A 188 -27.67 20.70 37.25
N THR A 189 -28.49 21.18 36.31
CA THR A 189 -28.04 21.50 34.95
C THR A 189 -26.99 22.60 34.96
N GLN A 190 -27.18 23.66 35.76
CA GLN A 190 -26.16 24.71 35.94
C GLN A 190 -24.87 24.16 36.55
N LEU A 191 -24.95 23.29 37.56
CA LEU A 191 -23.77 22.68 38.19
C LEU A 191 -23.02 21.78 37.21
N ALA A 192 -23.73 20.95 36.44
CA ALA A 192 -23.16 20.10 35.39
C ALA A 192 -22.49 20.93 34.28
N VAL A 193 -23.12 22.03 33.85
CA VAL A 193 -22.52 22.97 32.88
C VAL A 193 -21.30 23.69 33.45
N GLN A 194 -21.31 24.08 34.73
CA GLN A 194 -20.13 24.67 35.39
C GLN A 194 -18.98 23.67 35.50
N GLN A 195 -19.25 22.42 35.90
CA GLN A 195 -18.25 21.36 35.98
C GLN A 195 -17.69 21.02 34.58
N ALA A 196 -18.54 20.90 33.56
CA ALA A 196 -18.10 20.67 32.19
C ALA A 196 -17.25 21.84 31.65
N ASN A 197 -17.63 23.08 31.95
CA ASN A 197 -16.84 24.26 31.56
C ASN A 197 -15.51 24.36 32.30
N ALA A 198 -15.45 23.96 33.59
CA ALA A 198 -14.20 23.88 34.34
C ALA A 198 -13.28 22.80 33.73
N ALA A 199 -13.78 21.57 33.56
CA ALA A 199 -13.01 20.48 32.95
C ALA A 199 -12.54 20.81 31.53
N ALA A 200 -13.37 21.45 30.70
CA ALA A 200 -12.99 21.90 29.37
C ALA A 200 -11.93 23.02 29.40
N LYS A 201 -11.97 23.90 30.41
CA LYS A 201 -10.96 24.95 30.62
C LYS A 201 -9.62 24.35 31.07
N ASP A 202 -9.65 23.40 32.00
CA ASP A 202 -8.45 22.73 32.52
C ASP A 202 -7.79 21.89 31.42
N ALA A 203 -8.57 21.08 30.68
CA ALA A 203 -8.08 20.35 29.51
C ALA A 203 -7.50 21.28 28.44
N ARG A 204 -8.10 22.46 28.24
CA ARG A 204 -7.56 23.46 27.30
C ARG A 204 -6.27 24.10 27.81
N VAL A 205 -6.12 24.35 29.12
CA VAL A 205 -4.86 24.82 29.71
C VAL A 205 -3.76 23.77 29.50
N GLU A 206 -4.06 22.49 29.69
CA GLU A 206 -3.08 21.42 29.49
C GLU A 206 -2.64 21.32 28.02
N VAL A 207 -3.58 21.36 27.07
CA VAL A 207 -3.28 21.41 25.62
C VAL A 207 -2.51 22.68 25.25
N GLU A 208 -2.78 23.83 25.88
CA GLU A 208 -1.99 25.05 25.66
C GLU A 208 -0.57 24.94 26.23
N ARG A 209 -0.36 24.23 27.36
CA ARG A 209 0.98 23.89 27.87
C ARG A 209 1.73 22.94 26.95
N GLU A 210 1.13 21.81 26.57
CA GLU A 210 1.73 20.84 25.64
C GLU A 210 2.14 21.53 24.33
N ARG A 211 1.26 22.37 23.77
CA ARG A 211 1.56 23.19 22.58
C ARG A 211 2.78 24.08 22.79
N ASP A 212 2.87 24.77 23.92
CA ASP A 212 3.95 25.73 24.16
C ASP A 212 5.27 25.04 24.53
N GLU A 213 5.23 23.88 25.19
CA GLU A 213 6.38 23.01 25.40
C GLU A 213 6.89 22.40 24.08
N LEU A 214 6.00 21.90 23.21
CA LEU A 214 6.36 21.42 21.87
C LEU A 214 6.92 22.55 20.99
N ARG A 215 6.35 23.76 21.04
CA ARG A 215 6.90 24.94 20.34
C ARG A 215 8.30 25.28 20.85
N ALA A 216 8.50 25.28 22.16
CA ALA A 216 9.81 25.52 22.75
C ALA A 216 10.82 24.42 22.40
N GLN A 217 10.39 23.16 22.26
CA GLN A 217 11.24 22.07 21.78
C GLN A 217 11.60 22.25 20.31
N VAL A 218 10.64 22.53 19.43
CA VAL A 218 10.88 22.75 17.99
C VAL A 218 11.84 23.92 17.75
N GLU A 219 11.73 25.02 18.49
CA GLU A 219 12.68 26.13 18.37
C GLU A 219 14.08 25.78 18.91
N ARG A 220 14.19 25.02 20.01
CA ARG A 220 15.49 24.50 20.48
C ARG A 220 16.14 23.56 19.44
N GLU A 221 15.36 22.68 18.82
CA GLU A 221 15.85 21.76 17.78
C GLU A 221 16.26 22.51 16.51
N ARG A 222 15.53 23.57 16.12
CA ARG A 222 15.92 24.48 15.02
C ARG A 222 17.20 25.24 15.32
N GLU A 223 17.34 25.79 16.52
CA GLU A 223 18.59 26.45 16.94
C GLU A 223 19.76 25.47 16.96
N ALA A 224 19.55 24.24 17.46
CA ALA A 224 20.58 23.20 17.47
C ALA A 224 20.97 22.77 16.05
N LEU A 225 20.00 22.58 15.15
CA LEU A 225 20.25 22.27 13.74
C LEU A 225 21.03 23.40 13.07
N SER A 226 20.62 24.66 13.26
CA SER A 226 21.29 25.82 12.68
C SER A 226 22.73 25.99 13.18
N ARG A 227 23.00 25.68 14.46
CA ARG A 227 24.37 25.63 15.01
C ARG A 227 25.18 24.49 14.39
N ALA A 228 24.62 23.28 14.29
CA ALA A 228 25.29 22.14 13.67
C ALA A 228 25.58 22.36 12.17
N GLU A 229 24.66 23.01 11.44
CA GLU A 229 24.88 23.43 10.05
C GLU A 229 26.00 24.48 9.94
N ALA A 230 26.04 25.45 10.86
CA ALA A 230 27.10 26.45 10.89
C ALA A 230 28.46 25.82 11.23
N GLU A 231 28.52 24.93 12.22
CA GLU A 231 29.71 24.18 12.61
C GLU A 231 30.21 23.30 11.46
N HIS A 232 29.34 22.49 10.83
CA HIS A 232 29.73 21.70 9.66
C HIS A 232 30.14 22.57 8.46
N LYS A 233 29.55 23.76 8.28
CA LYS A 233 29.95 24.69 7.20
C LYS A 233 31.34 25.28 7.46
N VAL A 234 31.68 25.59 8.72
CA VAL A 234 33.04 26.00 9.11
C VAL A 234 34.02 24.84 8.95
N GLU A 235 33.69 23.66 9.47
CA GLU A 235 34.53 22.46 9.38
C GLU A 235 34.77 22.04 7.90
N LEU A 236 33.75 22.14 7.04
CA LEU A 236 33.88 21.91 5.61
C LEU A 236 34.74 22.98 4.94
N ALA A 237 34.61 24.26 5.32
CA ALA A 237 35.45 25.32 4.79
C ALA A 237 36.92 25.19 5.22
N GLU A 238 37.20 24.72 6.44
CA GLU A 238 38.54 24.37 6.89
C GLU A 238 39.09 23.15 6.15
N LYS A 239 38.30 22.07 6.02
CA LYS A 239 38.69 20.88 5.24
C LYS A 239 38.93 21.19 3.77
N LEU A 240 38.17 22.11 3.17
CA LEU A 240 38.39 22.61 1.81
C LEU A 240 39.69 23.40 1.73
N LYS A 241 39.92 24.40 2.59
CA LYS A 241 41.20 25.14 2.64
C LYS A 241 42.41 24.23 2.81
N MET A 242 42.35 23.26 3.74
CA MET A 242 43.41 22.28 3.96
C MET A 242 43.65 21.40 2.72
N LYS A 243 42.59 21.07 1.96
CA LYS A 243 42.73 20.35 0.68
C LYS A 243 43.27 21.24 -0.42
N ASP A 244 42.83 22.48 -0.52
CA ASP A 244 43.29 23.45 -1.52
C ASP A 244 44.78 23.77 -1.30
N GLU A 245 45.23 23.86 -0.04
CA GLU A 245 46.64 24.03 0.32
C GLU A 245 47.46 22.76 0.01
N GLN A 246 46.94 21.56 0.30
CA GLN A 246 47.56 20.29 -0.13
C GLN A 246 47.60 20.12 -1.66
N ILE A 247 46.60 20.63 -2.38
CA ILE A 247 46.57 20.65 -3.84
C ILE A 247 47.63 21.64 -4.33
N ALA A 248 47.71 22.86 -3.81
CA ALA A 248 48.73 23.84 -4.16
C ALA A 248 50.16 23.36 -3.83
N ASP A 249 50.37 22.60 -2.75
CA ASP A 249 51.65 21.94 -2.47
C ASP A 249 51.99 20.87 -3.49
N ARG A 250 51.01 20.04 -3.87
CA ARG A 250 51.17 19.00 -4.89
C ARG A 250 51.32 19.58 -6.29
N GLU A 251 50.64 20.67 -6.62
CA GLU A 251 50.78 21.38 -7.89
C GLU A 251 52.15 22.05 -7.99
N ARG A 252 52.65 22.68 -6.92
CA ARG A 252 54.03 23.18 -6.85
C ARG A 252 55.06 22.04 -6.96
N GLU A 253 54.79 20.87 -6.39
CA GLU A 253 55.67 19.71 -6.54
C GLU A 253 55.59 19.09 -7.94
N ILE A 254 54.40 19.03 -8.54
CA ILE A 254 54.19 18.61 -9.92
C ILE A 254 54.88 19.59 -10.87
N GLU A 255 54.78 20.90 -10.64
CA GLU A 255 55.47 21.94 -11.42
C GLU A 255 56.98 21.82 -11.26
N ARG A 256 57.51 21.61 -10.04
CA ARG A 256 58.94 21.30 -9.83
C ARG A 256 59.36 20.03 -10.57
N ILE A 257 58.57 18.96 -10.50
CA ILE A 257 58.84 17.70 -11.21
C ILE A 257 58.66 17.87 -12.72
N GLN A 258 57.79 18.76 -13.20
CA GLN A 258 57.56 19.06 -14.62
C GLN A 258 58.63 19.97 -15.19
N ASP A 259 59.12 20.99 -14.46
CA ASP A 259 60.28 21.81 -14.85
C ASP A 259 61.57 20.98 -14.75
N MET A 260 61.73 20.16 -13.70
CA MET A 260 62.82 19.19 -13.63
C MET A 260 62.74 18.17 -14.77
N LYS A 261 61.56 17.61 -15.05
CA LYS A 261 61.35 16.75 -16.23
C LYS A 261 61.52 17.51 -17.52
N ALA A 262 61.19 18.78 -17.64
CA ALA A 262 61.35 19.56 -18.88
C ALA A 262 62.82 19.89 -19.14
N ARG A 263 63.58 20.25 -18.10
CA ARG A 263 65.04 20.45 -18.15
C ARG A 263 65.81 19.15 -18.38
N LEU A 264 65.31 18.02 -17.86
CA LEU A 264 65.84 16.70 -18.19
C LEU A 264 65.41 16.26 -19.62
N SER A 265 64.15 16.48 -20.01
CA SER A 265 63.54 16.08 -21.30
C SER A 265 64.14 16.82 -22.48
N THR A 266 64.34 18.13 -22.38
CA THR A 266 65.01 18.95 -23.40
C THR A 266 66.49 18.59 -23.62
N LYS A 267 67.04 17.65 -22.84
CA LYS A 267 68.32 16.99 -23.11
C LYS A 267 68.20 15.48 -23.39
N MET A 268 67.27 14.77 -22.74
CA MET A 268 67.17 13.30 -22.79
C MET A 268 66.28 12.74 -23.90
N LEU A 269 65.36 13.51 -24.49
CA LEU A 269 64.61 13.07 -25.68
C LEU A 269 65.39 13.26 -27.01
N GLY A 270 66.60 13.81 -26.93
CA GLY A 270 67.52 13.94 -28.08
C GLY A 270 68.58 12.83 -28.16
N GLU A 271 68.76 12.03 -27.11
CA GLU A 271 69.66 10.88 -27.13
C GLU A 271 68.90 9.65 -27.63
N THR A 272 69.34 9.08 -28.75
CA THR A 272 68.75 7.82 -29.23
C THR A 272 69.04 6.70 -28.23
N LEU A 273 68.18 5.68 -28.17
CA LEU A 273 68.40 4.49 -27.31
C LEU A 273 69.81 3.89 -27.52
N GLU A 274 70.30 3.97 -28.77
CA GLU A 274 71.66 3.65 -29.19
C GLU A 274 72.73 4.46 -28.48
N GLN A 275 72.61 5.80 -28.49
CA GLN A 275 73.55 6.72 -27.81
C GLN A 275 73.56 6.50 -26.30
N HIS A 276 72.39 6.25 -25.69
CA HIS A 276 72.32 5.95 -24.25
C HIS A 276 73.12 4.69 -23.88
N CYS A 277 72.95 3.59 -24.63
CA CYS A 277 73.70 2.36 -24.41
C CYS A 277 75.21 2.54 -24.67
N GLU A 278 75.57 3.30 -25.71
CA GLU A 278 76.96 3.63 -26.05
C GLU A 278 77.66 4.47 -24.96
N ILE A 279 76.96 5.46 -24.38
CA ILE A 279 77.47 6.28 -23.29
C ILE A 279 77.66 5.46 -22.02
N GLU A 280 76.65 4.68 -21.60
CA GLU A 280 76.73 3.86 -20.38
C GLU A 280 77.79 2.73 -20.52
N PHE A 281 77.98 2.18 -21.72
CA PHE A 281 79.12 1.30 -21.99
C PHE A 281 80.45 2.02 -21.81
N ASN A 282 80.67 3.13 -22.52
CA ASN A 282 81.95 3.86 -22.47
C ASN A 282 82.27 4.43 -21.08
N ARG A 283 81.25 4.70 -20.25
CA ARG A 283 81.39 5.11 -18.85
C ARG A 283 82.02 4.02 -17.97
N LEU A 284 81.66 2.76 -18.20
CA LEU A 284 82.15 1.60 -17.44
C LEU A 284 83.32 0.87 -18.11
N ARG A 285 83.58 1.17 -19.40
CA ARG A 285 84.70 0.61 -20.17
C ARG A 285 86.06 0.68 -19.45
N PRO A 286 86.48 1.79 -18.81
CA PRO A 286 87.80 1.87 -18.18
C PRO A 286 87.95 0.97 -16.93
N THR A 287 86.85 0.64 -16.25
CA THR A 287 86.87 -0.11 -14.98
C THR A 287 86.47 -1.57 -15.13
N ALA A 288 85.48 -1.86 -15.98
CA ALA A 288 84.93 -3.20 -16.17
C ALA A 288 85.41 -3.86 -17.46
N PHE A 289 85.56 -3.11 -18.56
CA PHE A 289 85.76 -3.67 -19.92
C PHE A 289 86.96 -3.05 -20.67
N PRO A 290 88.19 -3.10 -20.12
CA PRO A 290 89.33 -2.33 -20.62
C PRO A 290 89.81 -2.73 -22.02
N ARG A 291 89.57 -3.98 -22.43
CA ARG A 291 89.97 -4.54 -23.75
C ARG A 291 88.78 -4.73 -24.70
N ALA A 292 87.57 -4.39 -24.27
CA ALA A 292 86.37 -4.63 -25.06
C ALA A 292 86.14 -3.54 -26.11
N TYR A 293 85.46 -3.97 -27.17
CA TYR A 293 85.04 -3.20 -28.32
C TYR A 293 83.52 -3.22 -28.41
N PHE A 294 82.91 -2.04 -28.60
CA PHE A 294 81.48 -1.87 -28.79
C PHE A 294 81.26 -0.74 -29.80
N GLU A 295 80.90 -1.07 -31.02
CA GLU A 295 80.69 -0.11 -32.11
C GLU A 295 79.50 -0.54 -32.99
N LYS A 296 79.01 0.41 -33.80
CA LYS A 296 77.94 0.14 -34.78
C LYS A 296 78.47 -0.74 -35.91
N ASP A 297 77.68 -1.73 -36.30
CA ASP A 297 78.08 -2.65 -37.37
C ASP A 297 78.05 -1.95 -38.75
N ASN A 298 79.20 -1.48 -39.22
CA ASN A 298 79.29 -0.75 -40.49
C ASN A 298 79.62 -1.66 -41.70
N GLU A 299 79.90 -2.95 -41.49
CA GLU A 299 80.25 -3.89 -42.55
C GLU A 299 79.00 -4.61 -43.07
N VAL A 300 78.59 -4.34 -44.31
CA VAL A 300 77.45 -5.04 -44.93
C VAL A 300 77.88 -6.43 -45.41
N VAL A 301 77.47 -7.48 -44.68
CA VAL A 301 77.67 -8.88 -45.06
C VAL A 301 76.35 -9.47 -45.54
N GLU A 302 76.28 -9.81 -46.84
CA GLU A 302 75.07 -10.35 -47.49
C GLU A 302 73.79 -9.52 -47.24
N GLY A 303 73.90 -8.19 -47.35
CA GLY A 303 72.75 -7.28 -47.44
C GLY A 303 71.96 -7.02 -46.15
N THR A 304 72.37 -7.57 -45.00
CA THR A 304 71.80 -7.19 -43.70
C THR A 304 72.83 -6.43 -42.85
N LYS A 305 72.33 -5.55 -41.97
CA LYS A 305 73.12 -4.69 -41.09
C LYS A 305 72.61 -4.90 -39.65
N GLY A 306 73.50 -5.31 -38.75
CA GLY A 306 73.23 -5.29 -37.31
C GLY A 306 73.24 -3.86 -36.77
N ASP A 307 72.72 -3.63 -35.56
CA ASP A 307 72.76 -2.27 -35.00
C ASP A 307 74.12 -2.04 -34.30
N PHE A 308 74.53 -2.93 -33.39
CA PHE A 308 75.83 -2.90 -32.71
C PHE A 308 76.46 -4.28 -32.52
N VAL A 309 77.79 -4.33 -32.46
CA VAL A 309 78.56 -5.54 -32.10
C VAL A 309 79.42 -5.25 -30.88
N PHE A 310 79.33 -6.15 -29.90
CA PHE A 310 80.25 -6.21 -28.76
C PHE A 310 81.22 -7.39 -28.93
N ARG A 311 82.51 -7.17 -28.68
CA ARG A 311 83.53 -8.23 -28.52
C ARG A 311 84.45 -7.86 -27.36
N ASP A 312 84.75 -8.82 -26.49
CA ASP A 312 85.79 -8.68 -25.46
C ASP A 312 86.93 -9.68 -25.67
N PHE A 313 88.15 -9.25 -25.35
CA PHE A 313 89.38 -10.00 -25.61
C PHE A 313 90.22 -10.12 -24.34
N ASP A 314 90.88 -11.26 -24.18
CA ASP A 314 91.75 -11.53 -23.05
C ASP A 314 93.13 -10.84 -23.16
N GLU A 315 94.07 -11.23 -22.29
CA GLU A 315 95.40 -10.64 -22.28
C GLU A 315 96.24 -10.97 -23.52
N GLU A 316 95.97 -12.12 -24.13
CA GLU A 316 96.68 -12.74 -25.25
C GLU A 316 96.01 -12.46 -26.61
N GLY A 317 94.80 -11.88 -26.59
CA GLY A 317 94.03 -11.54 -27.79
C GLY A 317 93.00 -12.59 -28.21
N ASN A 318 92.71 -13.59 -27.38
CA ASN A 318 91.61 -14.54 -27.66
C ASN A 318 90.28 -13.87 -27.34
N GLU A 319 89.26 -14.14 -28.16
CA GLU A 319 87.90 -13.66 -27.93
C GLU A 319 87.29 -14.37 -26.70
N ILE A 320 86.94 -13.58 -25.69
CA ILE A 320 86.24 -14.04 -24.48
C ILE A 320 84.77 -14.29 -24.84
N VAL A 321 84.11 -13.26 -25.36
CA VAL A 321 82.69 -13.30 -25.71
C VAL A 321 82.40 -12.28 -26.81
N SER A 322 81.48 -12.64 -27.71
CA SER A 322 80.90 -11.74 -28.71
C SER A 322 79.38 -11.74 -28.62
N ILE A 323 78.79 -10.54 -28.77
CA ILE A 323 77.34 -10.32 -28.65
C ILE A 323 76.89 -9.41 -29.80
N MET A 324 75.92 -9.88 -30.58
CA MET A 324 75.19 -9.07 -31.55
C MET A 324 74.03 -8.35 -30.85
N PHE A 325 73.91 -7.04 -31.05
CA PHE A 325 72.83 -6.23 -30.48
C PHE A 325 71.91 -5.65 -31.56
N GLU A 326 70.61 -5.78 -31.36
CA GLU A 326 69.56 -5.03 -32.07
C GLU A 326 68.86 -4.12 -31.03
N MET A 327 68.66 -2.84 -31.35
CA MET A 327 68.11 -1.84 -30.43
C MET A 327 66.81 -1.27 -30.97
N LYS A 328 65.73 -1.30 -30.17
CA LYS A 328 64.40 -0.84 -30.62
C LYS A 328 63.74 0.08 -29.60
N ASN A 329 63.47 1.30 -30.03
CA ASN A 329 62.75 2.31 -29.26
C ASN A 329 61.24 2.23 -29.58
N GLU A 330 60.39 2.67 -28.65
CA GLU A 330 58.93 2.71 -28.85
C GLU A 330 58.49 3.87 -29.75
N ALA A 331 59.33 4.91 -29.88
CA ALA A 331 59.00 6.18 -30.52
C ALA A 331 59.08 6.22 -32.06
N ASP A 332 59.23 5.08 -32.76
CA ASP A 332 59.18 5.05 -34.23
C ASP A 332 57.73 4.99 -34.74
N ASP A 333 57.26 6.16 -35.17
CA ASP A 333 55.90 6.51 -35.60
C ASP A 333 55.44 5.71 -36.84
N SER A 334 55.15 4.43 -36.64
CA SER A 334 54.69 3.50 -37.67
C SER A 334 53.35 2.88 -37.29
N THR A 335 52.41 2.92 -38.22
CA THR A 335 51.01 2.49 -38.10
C THR A 335 50.81 0.99 -37.81
N HIS A 336 51.91 0.24 -37.66
CA HIS A 336 51.94 -1.16 -37.27
C HIS A 336 52.98 -1.35 -36.15
N ARG A 337 52.52 -1.28 -34.89
CA ARG A 337 53.34 -1.62 -33.71
C ARG A 337 53.95 -3.01 -33.90
N LYS A 338 55.27 -3.08 -34.02
CA LYS A 338 56.01 -4.35 -34.10
C LYS A 338 56.19 -4.94 -32.70
N THR A 339 56.02 -6.25 -32.59
CA THR A 339 56.30 -7.00 -31.35
C THR A 339 57.77 -7.37 -31.29
N ASN A 340 58.29 -7.66 -30.09
CA ASN A 340 59.67 -8.08 -29.91
C ASN A 340 60.02 -9.33 -30.76
N GLU A 341 59.10 -10.29 -30.85
CA GLU A 341 59.27 -11.51 -31.66
C GLU A 341 59.55 -11.26 -33.14
N SER A 342 59.04 -10.15 -33.70
CA SER A 342 59.21 -9.84 -35.12
C SER A 342 60.67 -9.55 -35.51
N HIS A 343 61.53 -9.24 -34.53
CA HIS A 343 62.95 -8.94 -34.72
C HIS A 343 63.85 -10.17 -34.62
N PHE A 344 63.45 -11.22 -33.88
CA PHE A 344 64.32 -12.35 -33.53
C PHE A 344 64.94 -13.03 -34.75
N LYS A 345 64.16 -13.26 -35.82
CA LYS A 345 64.68 -13.90 -37.05
C LYS A 345 65.77 -13.08 -37.75
N LYS A 346 65.71 -11.74 -37.67
CA LYS A 346 66.74 -10.86 -38.23
C LYS A 346 67.99 -10.94 -37.37
N LEU A 347 67.84 -10.71 -36.06
CA LEU A 347 68.91 -10.70 -35.08
C LEU A 347 69.73 -12.01 -35.06
N ASP A 348 69.08 -13.18 -35.12
CA ASP A 348 69.79 -14.47 -35.18
C ASP A 348 70.58 -14.67 -36.49
N GLY A 349 70.02 -14.18 -37.60
CA GLY A 349 70.69 -14.18 -38.90
C GLY A 349 71.95 -13.30 -38.89
N ASP A 350 71.84 -12.09 -38.34
CA ASP A 350 72.96 -11.15 -38.22
C ASP A 350 74.02 -11.70 -37.24
N ARG A 351 73.62 -12.30 -36.10
CA ARG A 351 74.51 -13.02 -35.17
C ARG A 351 75.31 -14.11 -35.89
N THR A 352 74.61 -14.98 -36.62
CA THR A 352 75.22 -16.16 -37.29
C THR A 352 76.19 -15.72 -38.39
N LYS A 353 75.80 -14.76 -39.25
CA LYS A 353 76.67 -14.22 -40.31
C LYS A 353 77.94 -13.57 -39.76
N LYS A 354 77.87 -12.93 -38.60
CA LYS A 354 78.99 -12.21 -37.95
C LYS A 354 79.79 -13.09 -36.99
N GLY A 355 79.43 -14.36 -36.86
CA GLY A 355 80.09 -15.33 -35.96
C GLY A 355 80.04 -14.94 -34.49
N CYS A 356 79.01 -14.20 -34.06
CA CYS A 356 78.87 -13.77 -32.66
C CYS A 356 78.29 -14.89 -31.78
N GLU A 357 78.80 -15.06 -30.57
CA GLU A 357 78.35 -16.15 -29.69
C GLU A 357 76.89 -15.96 -29.22
N TYR A 358 76.51 -14.71 -28.89
CA TYR A 358 75.18 -14.36 -28.37
C TYR A 358 74.42 -13.35 -29.23
N ALA A 359 73.10 -13.34 -29.11
CA ALA A 359 72.19 -12.31 -29.64
C ALA A 359 71.43 -11.63 -28.51
N VAL A 360 71.32 -10.30 -28.53
CA VAL A 360 70.57 -9.54 -27.52
C VAL A 360 69.72 -8.45 -28.17
N LEU A 361 68.41 -8.52 -27.96
CA LEU A 361 67.47 -7.46 -28.33
C LEU A 361 67.31 -6.50 -27.14
N VAL A 362 67.75 -5.25 -27.29
CA VAL A 362 67.49 -4.17 -26.33
C VAL A 362 66.24 -3.44 -26.76
N SER A 363 65.16 -3.55 -26.00
CA SER A 363 63.85 -3.09 -26.46
C SER A 363 63.07 -2.28 -25.42
N LEU A 364 62.46 -1.20 -25.89
CA LEU A 364 61.39 -0.46 -25.20
C LEU A 364 59.99 -0.84 -25.74
N LEU A 365 59.89 -1.72 -26.74
CA LEU A 365 58.62 -2.19 -27.30
C LEU A 365 57.83 -3.05 -26.30
N GLU A 366 56.50 -3.03 -26.42
CA GLU A 366 55.58 -3.81 -25.57
C GLU A 366 55.76 -3.53 -24.06
N PRO A 367 55.65 -2.26 -23.60
CA PRO A 367 55.89 -1.88 -22.20
C PRO A 367 54.88 -2.44 -21.20
N ASP A 368 53.76 -3.01 -21.66
CA ASP A 368 52.76 -3.68 -20.83
C ASP A 368 52.94 -5.21 -20.77
N ASN A 369 53.86 -5.79 -21.55
CA ASN A 369 54.05 -7.25 -21.61
C ASN A 369 54.87 -7.74 -20.41
N GLU A 370 54.21 -8.41 -19.47
CA GLU A 370 54.81 -8.95 -18.23
C GLU A 370 56.07 -9.78 -18.48
N LEU A 371 56.11 -10.58 -19.55
CA LEU A 371 57.25 -11.44 -19.88
C LEU A 371 58.53 -10.62 -20.12
N TYR A 372 58.46 -9.64 -21.02
CA TYR A 372 59.62 -8.79 -21.36
C TYR A 372 59.89 -7.69 -20.32
N ASN A 373 58.94 -7.44 -19.41
CA ASN A 373 59.12 -6.55 -18.26
C ASN A 373 59.83 -7.22 -17.06
N ALA A 374 59.80 -8.55 -16.97
CA ALA A 374 60.44 -9.30 -15.88
C ALA A 374 61.98 -9.15 -15.82
N GLY A 375 62.60 -8.60 -16.86
CA GLY A 375 63.98 -8.08 -16.84
C GLY A 375 64.84 -8.62 -17.96
N ILE A 376 65.52 -9.75 -17.71
CA ILE A 376 66.28 -10.50 -18.72
C ILE A 376 65.46 -11.71 -19.12
N THR A 377 64.94 -11.72 -20.35
CA THR A 377 64.14 -12.82 -20.90
C THR A 377 65.04 -13.70 -21.76
N ASP A 378 65.16 -14.98 -21.42
CA ASP A 378 65.83 -15.98 -22.26
C ASP A 378 64.88 -16.50 -23.34
N VAL A 379 65.26 -16.36 -24.61
CA VAL A 379 64.52 -16.88 -25.77
C VAL A 379 65.30 -17.98 -26.51
N SER A 380 66.31 -18.57 -25.85
CA SER A 380 67.14 -19.67 -26.36
C SER A 380 66.36 -20.94 -26.72
N TYR A 381 65.12 -21.08 -26.25
CA TYR A 381 64.20 -22.14 -26.66
C TYR A 381 63.80 -22.08 -28.15
N ARG A 382 64.01 -20.93 -28.81
CA ARG A 382 63.63 -20.69 -30.22
C ARG A 382 64.80 -20.27 -31.11
N TYR A 383 65.75 -19.50 -30.56
CA TYR A 383 66.97 -19.05 -31.26
C TYR A 383 68.17 -19.17 -30.31
N ASP A 384 69.14 -20.01 -30.66
CA ASP A 384 70.25 -20.37 -29.75
C ASP A 384 70.98 -19.13 -29.20
N LYS A 385 71.18 -19.09 -27.88
CA LYS A 385 71.88 -18.02 -27.15
C LYS A 385 71.32 -16.61 -27.38
N MET A 386 70.00 -16.48 -27.46
CA MET A 386 69.32 -15.20 -27.64
C MET A 386 68.58 -14.72 -26.38
N TYR A 387 68.74 -13.45 -26.05
CA TYR A 387 68.06 -12.78 -24.93
C TYR A 387 67.31 -11.51 -25.37
N VAL A 388 66.24 -11.17 -24.65
CA VAL A 388 65.54 -9.88 -24.76
C VAL A 388 65.65 -9.15 -23.43
N ILE A 389 66.05 -7.88 -23.49
CA ILE A 389 66.28 -7.04 -22.30
C ILE A 389 65.70 -5.64 -22.44
N ARG A 390 65.37 -5.05 -21.29
CA ARG A 390 65.19 -3.60 -21.15
C ARG A 390 66.55 -2.89 -20.98
N PRO A 391 66.69 -1.60 -21.32
CA PRO A 391 67.99 -0.91 -21.34
C PRO A 391 68.75 -0.94 -20.01
N GLN A 392 68.05 -0.91 -18.87
CA GLN A 392 68.66 -0.99 -17.54
C GLN A 392 69.39 -2.32 -17.25
N PHE A 393 69.14 -3.38 -18.04
CA PHE A 393 69.83 -4.68 -17.92
C PHE A 393 70.97 -4.87 -18.92
N PHE A 394 71.26 -3.87 -19.76
CA PHE A 394 72.32 -3.91 -20.80
C PHE A 394 73.70 -4.24 -20.20
N ILE A 395 74.18 -3.41 -19.27
CA ILE A 395 75.46 -3.63 -18.59
C ILE A 395 75.45 -4.90 -17.70
N PRO A 396 74.42 -5.18 -16.87
CA PRO A 396 74.33 -6.44 -16.12
C PRO A 396 74.44 -7.69 -16.99
N LEU A 397 73.76 -7.74 -18.15
CA LEU A 397 73.81 -8.90 -19.04
C LEU A 397 75.20 -9.08 -19.67
N ILE A 398 75.82 -8.01 -20.19
CA ILE A 398 77.18 -8.07 -20.74
C ILE A 398 78.16 -8.60 -19.68
N THR A 399 78.04 -8.11 -18.43
CA THR A 399 78.88 -8.52 -17.30
C THR A 399 78.69 -10.01 -16.98
N LEU A 400 77.44 -10.48 -16.94
CA LEU A 400 77.09 -11.88 -16.66
C LEU A 400 77.61 -12.82 -17.75
N LEU A 401 77.34 -12.52 -19.02
CA LEU A 401 77.78 -13.33 -20.16
C LEU A 401 79.31 -13.40 -20.23
N ARG A 402 80.00 -12.26 -20.03
CA ARG A 402 81.47 -12.20 -19.96
C ARG A 402 82.03 -13.06 -18.83
N ASN A 403 81.49 -12.97 -17.62
CA ASN A 403 82.00 -13.74 -16.48
C ASN A 403 81.81 -15.25 -16.68
N ALA A 404 80.67 -15.67 -17.25
CA ALA A 404 80.43 -17.06 -17.63
C ALA A 404 81.41 -17.54 -18.73
N ALA A 405 81.70 -16.67 -19.69
CA ALA A 405 82.65 -16.96 -20.77
C ALA A 405 84.10 -17.04 -20.27
N LEU A 406 84.53 -16.17 -19.36
CA LEU A 406 85.86 -16.23 -18.71
C LEU A 406 86.10 -17.57 -17.99
N SER A 407 85.11 -18.06 -17.23
CA SER A 407 85.17 -19.39 -16.62
C SER A 407 85.25 -20.52 -17.66
N SER A 408 84.57 -20.36 -18.80
CA SER A 408 84.59 -21.32 -19.91
C SER A 408 85.90 -21.26 -20.72
N LEU A 409 86.61 -20.13 -20.71
CA LEU A 409 87.80 -19.89 -21.51
C LEU A 409 89.02 -20.67 -20.98
N GLN A 410 89.11 -20.90 -19.67
CA GLN A 410 90.09 -21.83 -19.09
C GLN A 410 89.93 -23.23 -19.69
N TYR A 411 88.71 -23.78 -19.67
CA TYR A 411 88.41 -25.08 -20.30
C TYR A 411 88.62 -25.09 -21.82
N ARG A 412 88.28 -24.00 -22.54
CA ARG A 412 88.56 -23.87 -23.99
C ARG A 412 90.07 -23.89 -24.27
N ARG A 413 90.89 -23.21 -23.44
CA ARG A 413 92.37 -23.23 -23.55
C ARG A 413 92.95 -24.60 -23.23
N GLU A 414 92.50 -25.26 -22.17
CA GLU A 414 92.93 -26.63 -21.84
C GLU A 414 92.57 -27.61 -22.96
N LEU A 415 91.35 -27.54 -23.50
CA LEU A 415 90.95 -28.33 -24.67
C LEU A 415 91.76 -28.01 -25.92
N ALA A 416 92.12 -26.74 -26.15
CA ALA A 416 92.99 -26.34 -27.26
C ALA A 416 94.42 -26.88 -27.09
N LEU A 417 94.99 -26.79 -25.89
CA LEU A 417 96.30 -27.37 -25.55
C LEU A 417 96.29 -28.89 -25.70
N VAL A 418 95.28 -29.59 -25.20
CA VAL A 418 95.13 -31.05 -25.36
C VAL A 418 94.94 -31.43 -26.83
N ARG A 419 94.16 -30.66 -27.60
CA ARG A 419 94.04 -30.87 -29.05
C ARG A 419 95.35 -30.63 -29.79
N GLN A 420 96.11 -29.59 -29.42
CA GLN A 420 97.41 -29.29 -30.00
C GLN A 420 98.45 -30.35 -29.64
N GLN A 421 98.47 -30.82 -28.38
CA GLN A 421 99.28 -31.97 -27.95
C GLN A 421 98.91 -33.23 -28.73
N ASN A 422 97.62 -33.51 -28.93
CA ASN A 422 97.20 -34.64 -29.76
C ASN A 422 97.63 -34.48 -31.23
N ILE A 423 97.54 -33.27 -31.80
CA ILE A 423 98.06 -32.98 -33.16
C ILE A 423 99.58 -33.16 -33.21
N ASP A 424 100.32 -32.77 -32.17
CA ASP A 424 101.77 -32.90 -32.12
C ASP A 424 102.21 -34.36 -31.90
N VAL A 425 101.42 -35.15 -31.14
CA VAL A 425 101.57 -36.61 -31.06
C VAL A 425 101.30 -37.25 -32.43
N THR A 426 100.23 -36.90 -33.13
CA THR A 426 99.96 -37.42 -34.48
C THR A 426 101.06 -37.02 -35.47
N ASN A 427 101.48 -35.76 -35.47
CA ASN A 427 102.58 -35.27 -36.31
C ASN A 427 103.91 -35.96 -35.95
N PHE A 428 104.15 -36.25 -34.67
CA PHE A 428 105.32 -37.02 -34.23
C PHE A 428 105.22 -38.49 -34.66
N GLU A 429 104.05 -39.11 -34.62
CA GLU A 429 103.83 -40.46 -35.15
C GLU A 429 104.07 -40.50 -36.67
N ASP A 430 103.58 -39.51 -37.42
CA ASP A 430 103.85 -39.35 -38.86
C ASP A 430 105.34 -39.09 -39.16
N GLN A 431 106.00 -38.22 -38.38
CA GLN A 431 107.44 -37.97 -38.50
C GLN A 431 108.29 -39.17 -38.08
N LEU A 432 107.86 -39.94 -37.06
CA LEU A 432 108.54 -41.16 -36.62
C LEU A 432 108.35 -42.28 -37.66
N ALA A 433 107.19 -42.35 -38.31
CA ALA A 433 106.94 -43.24 -39.44
C ALA A 433 107.85 -42.88 -40.62
N ASP A 434 107.85 -41.62 -41.07
CA ASP A 434 108.72 -41.14 -42.15
C ASP A 434 110.22 -41.26 -41.80
N PHE A 435 110.62 -41.04 -40.55
CA PHE A 435 111.98 -41.29 -40.08
C PHE A 435 112.33 -42.78 -40.13
N LYS A 436 111.48 -43.69 -39.63
CA LYS A 436 111.70 -45.15 -39.73
C LYS A 436 111.82 -45.59 -41.18
N ASP A 437 111.03 -44.99 -42.07
CA ASP A 437 111.00 -45.34 -43.48
C ASP A 437 112.23 -44.82 -44.26
N LYS A 438 112.69 -43.59 -43.95
CA LYS A 438 113.92 -43.00 -44.47
C LYS A 438 115.18 -43.65 -43.89
N PHE A 439 115.21 -43.90 -42.58
CA PHE A 439 116.29 -44.63 -41.91
C PHE A 439 116.38 -46.07 -42.42
N GLY A 440 115.26 -46.77 -42.54
CA GLY A 440 115.19 -48.12 -43.11
C GLY A 440 115.61 -48.17 -44.58
N ARG A 441 115.39 -47.12 -45.37
CA ARG A 441 115.95 -46.98 -46.73
C ARG A 441 117.45 -46.71 -46.72
N ASN A 442 117.91 -45.73 -45.93
CA ASN A 442 119.33 -45.37 -45.86
C ASN A 442 120.20 -46.51 -45.29
N TYR A 443 119.71 -47.23 -44.26
CA TYR A 443 120.39 -48.40 -43.71
C TYR A 443 120.51 -49.53 -44.73
N ARG A 444 119.45 -49.81 -45.51
CA ARG A 444 119.52 -50.78 -46.63
C ARG A 444 120.56 -50.36 -47.67
N ILE A 445 120.51 -49.11 -48.15
CA ILE A 445 121.47 -48.59 -49.14
C ILE A 445 122.91 -48.61 -48.60
N ALA A 446 123.13 -48.27 -47.33
CA ALA A 446 124.43 -48.32 -46.69
C ALA A 446 124.91 -49.77 -46.56
N SER A 447 124.08 -50.68 -46.08
CA SER A 447 124.38 -52.12 -45.95
C SER A 447 124.72 -52.75 -47.30
N ASP A 448 123.95 -52.44 -48.35
CA ASP A 448 124.23 -52.91 -49.72
C ASP A 448 125.54 -52.34 -50.28
N LYS A 449 125.86 -51.07 -49.98
CA LYS A 449 127.15 -50.47 -50.34
C LYS A 449 128.31 -51.09 -49.56
N PHE A 450 128.16 -51.34 -48.26
CA PHE A 450 129.16 -52.04 -47.45
C PHE A 450 129.39 -53.46 -47.97
N ARG A 451 128.32 -54.19 -48.31
CA ARG A 451 128.41 -55.53 -48.88
C ARG A 451 129.15 -55.54 -50.22
N LYS A 452 128.83 -54.59 -51.12
CA LYS A 452 129.56 -54.42 -52.38
C LYS A 452 131.02 -54.00 -52.18
N ALA A 453 131.31 -53.17 -51.18
CA ALA A 453 132.68 -52.80 -50.84
C ALA A 453 133.48 -54.01 -50.33
N ILE A 454 132.87 -54.89 -49.53
CA ILE A 454 133.48 -56.17 -49.12
C ILE A 454 133.72 -57.05 -50.35
N GLU A 455 132.75 -57.20 -51.26
CA GLU A 455 132.93 -57.96 -52.51
C GLU A 455 134.05 -57.38 -53.42
N GLU A 456 134.25 -56.06 -53.44
CA GLU A 456 135.37 -55.41 -54.15
C GLU A 456 136.72 -55.62 -53.43
N ILE A 457 136.74 -55.63 -52.10
CA ILE A 457 137.92 -55.96 -51.29
C ILE A 457 138.32 -57.42 -51.52
N ASP A 458 137.37 -58.36 -51.51
CA ASP A 458 137.63 -59.78 -51.75
C ASP A 458 138.21 -60.01 -53.16
N LYS A 459 137.67 -59.36 -54.20
CA LYS A 459 138.27 -59.38 -55.55
C LYS A 459 139.68 -58.79 -55.57
N SER A 460 139.94 -57.74 -54.79
CA SER A 460 141.26 -57.10 -54.71
C SER A 460 142.27 -58.00 -54.00
N ILE A 461 141.85 -58.71 -52.95
CA ILE A 461 142.63 -59.75 -52.28
C ILE A 461 142.94 -60.89 -53.25
N ASP A 462 141.94 -61.36 -54.01
CA ASP A 462 142.11 -62.41 -55.02
C ASP A 462 143.09 -61.99 -56.15
N HIS A 463 143.10 -60.69 -56.51
CA HIS A 463 144.08 -60.14 -57.44
C HIS A 463 145.49 -60.02 -56.82
N LEU A 464 145.60 -59.60 -55.56
CA LEU A 464 146.87 -59.56 -54.83
C LEU A 464 147.46 -60.97 -54.59
N GLN A 465 146.62 -61.98 -54.37
CA GLN A 465 147.04 -63.38 -54.31
C GLN A 465 147.61 -63.84 -55.66
N LYS A 466 146.94 -63.53 -56.78
CA LYS A 466 147.47 -63.81 -58.13
C LYS A 466 148.79 -63.06 -58.41
N ILE A 467 148.94 -61.82 -57.93
CA ILE A 467 150.21 -61.07 -58.05
C ILE A 467 151.30 -61.73 -57.20
N LYS A 468 151.01 -62.13 -55.97
CA LYS A 468 151.92 -62.89 -55.10
C LYS A 468 152.35 -64.20 -55.76
N ASP A 469 151.42 -64.97 -56.32
CA ASP A 469 151.72 -66.26 -56.96
C ASP A 469 152.59 -66.05 -58.22
N ASN A 470 152.33 -65.00 -59.00
CA ASN A 470 153.18 -64.60 -60.14
C ASN A 470 154.57 -64.12 -59.70
N LEU A 471 154.69 -63.44 -58.55
CA LEU A 471 155.97 -63.01 -57.98
C LEU A 471 156.76 -64.21 -57.47
N ILE A 472 156.13 -65.17 -56.78
CA ILE A 472 156.76 -66.44 -56.37
C ILE A 472 157.14 -67.27 -57.61
N GLY A 473 156.34 -67.24 -58.68
CA GLY A 473 156.69 -67.82 -59.97
C GLY A 473 157.91 -67.17 -60.60
N SER A 474 157.99 -65.83 -60.55
CA SER A 474 159.15 -65.05 -61.02
C SER A 474 160.40 -65.27 -60.17
N GLU A 475 160.26 -65.37 -58.84
CA GLU A 475 161.35 -65.69 -57.93
C GLU A 475 161.89 -67.11 -58.20
N ASN A 476 161.02 -68.09 -58.42
CA ASN A 476 161.45 -69.43 -58.84
C ASN A 476 162.15 -69.42 -60.21
N GLN A 477 161.73 -68.57 -61.16
CA GLN A 477 162.44 -68.36 -62.43
C GLN A 477 163.80 -67.68 -62.23
N LEU A 478 163.89 -66.68 -61.36
CA LEU A 478 165.13 -65.99 -61.02
C LEU A 478 166.10 -66.92 -60.29
N ARG A 479 165.63 -67.81 -59.42
CA ARG A 479 166.44 -68.87 -58.82
C ARG A 479 166.96 -69.82 -59.90
N LEU A 480 166.09 -70.32 -60.78
CA LEU A 480 166.46 -71.13 -61.95
C LEU A 480 167.41 -70.43 -62.94
N ALA A 481 167.43 -69.09 -62.96
CA ALA A 481 168.36 -68.29 -63.75
C ALA A 481 169.69 -68.08 -63.01
N ASN A 482 169.67 -67.90 -61.68
CA ASN A 482 170.87 -67.80 -60.85
C ASN A 482 171.62 -69.14 -60.78
N ASP A 483 170.90 -70.26 -60.60
CA ASP A 483 171.45 -71.62 -60.68
C ASP A 483 172.18 -71.86 -62.03
N LYS A 484 171.67 -71.28 -63.14
CA LYS A 484 172.31 -71.30 -64.47
C LYS A 484 173.46 -70.31 -64.62
N ALA A 485 173.49 -69.23 -63.84
CA ALA A 485 174.54 -68.22 -63.85
C ALA A 485 175.75 -68.65 -63.01
N GLU A 486 175.54 -69.30 -61.87
CA GLU A 486 176.61 -69.83 -61.01
C GLU A 486 177.34 -71.03 -61.66
N ASP A 487 176.65 -71.81 -62.51
CA ASP A 487 177.28 -72.91 -63.26
C ASP A 487 178.23 -72.43 -64.40
N LEU A 488 178.41 -71.11 -64.61
CA LEU A 488 179.33 -70.50 -65.57
C LEU A 488 180.73 -70.19 -64.97
N THR A 489 181.37 -71.18 -64.37
CA THR A 489 182.78 -71.02 -63.92
C THR A 489 183.76 -70.82 -65.09
N VAL A 490 184.83 -70.04 -64.85
CA VAL A 490 185.82 -69.57 -65.84
C VAL A 490 186.41 -70.70 -66.73
N LYS A 491 186.45 -71.95 -66.24
CA LYS A 491 186.84 -73.14 -67.02
C LYS A 491 185.97 -73.40 -68.26
N LYS A 492 184.69 -73.01 -68.27
CA LYS A 492 183.80 -73.12 -69.45
C LYS A 492 184.04 -71.98 -70.46
N LEU A 493 184.37 -70.77 -69.98
CA LEU A 493 184.57 -69.56 -70.80
C LEU A 493 185.90 -69.54 -71.57
N THR A 494 187.00 -70.03 -71.00
CA THR A 494 188.34 -69.94 -71.63
C THR A 494 188.71 -71.13 -72.53
N ARG A 495 187.86 -72.16 -72.61
CA ARG A 495 188.14 -73.43 -73.34
C ARG A 495 188.47 -73.28 -74.84
N LYS A 496 188.12 -72.15 -75.48
CA LYS A 496 188.28 -71.93 -76.93
C LYS A 496 189.34 -70.91 -77.35
N ASN A 497 190.08 -70.28 -76.42
CA ASN A 497 191.07 -69.24 -76.78
C ASN A 497 192.47 -69.55 -76.19
N PRO A 498 193.37 -70.18 -76.97
CA PRO A 498 194.71 -70.56 -76.49
C PRO A 498 195.58 -69.35 -76.12
N THR A 499 195.42 -68.23 -76.85
CA THR A 499 196.27 -67.04 -76.74
C THR A 499 196.09 -66.33 -75.41
N MET A 500 194.85 -66.24 -74.93
CA MET A 500 194.54 -65.66 -73.60
C MET A 500 195.07 -66.51 -72.44
N LYS A 501 195.26 -67.82 -72.64
CA LYS A 501 195.79 -68.70 -71.59
C LYS A 501 197.28 -68.43 -71.34
N ALA A 502 198.07 -68.35 -72.41
CA ALA A 502 199.51 -68.04 -72.31
C ALA A 502 199.76 -66.67 -71.65
N LEU A 503 199.02 -65.63 -72.08
CA LEU A 503 199.13 -64.28 -71.52
C LEU A 503 198.76 -64.19 -70.02
N LEU A 504 197.85 -65.04 -69.54
CA LEU A 504 197.46 -65.09 -68.12
C LEU A 504 198.42 -65.92 -67.25
N ASP A 505 199.12 -66.89 -67.84
CA ASP A 505 200.16 -67.67 -67.17
C ASP A 505 201.48 -66.85 -67.09
N GLU A 506 201.92 -66.17 -68.17
CA GLU A 506 203.05 -65.21 -68.13
C GLU A 506 202.81 -64.04 -67.16
N ALA A 507 201.59 -63.50 -67.12
CA ALA A 507 201.22 -62.42 -66.20
C ALA A 507 201.11 -62.86 -64.73
N ARG A 508 201.18 -64.16 -64.45
CA ARG A 508 201.30 -64.71 -63.09
C ARG A 508 202.75 -64.88 -62.67
N ASP A 509 203.59 -65.42 -63.54
CA ASP A 509 205.02 -65.64 -63.25
C ASP A 509 205.78 -64.30 -63.14
N ALA A 510 205.46 -63.31 -63.96
CA ALA A 510 206.04 -61.96 -63.88
C ALA A 510 205.65 -61.17 -62.60
N LYS A 511 204.65 -61.63 -61.83
CA LYS A 511 204.13 -60.93 -60.64
C LYS A 511 204.67 -61.43 -59.30
N ALA A 512 205.61 -62.37 -59.32
CA ALA A 512 206.11 -63.06 -58.13
C ALA A 512 207.51 -62.61 -57.64
N ALA A 513 208.20 -61.72 -58.36
CA ALA A 513 209.64 -61.45 -58.12
C ALA A 513 210.00 -60.09 -57.50
N ASP A 514 209.09 -59.09 -57.51
CA ASP A 514 209.50 -57.67 -57.39
C ASP A 514 208.78 -56.89 -56.27
N ARG A 515 208.49 -57.55 -55.13
CA ARG A 515 207.99 -56.89 -53.92
C ARG A 515 208.44 -57.57 -52.62
N ALA A 516 209.57 -57.11 -52.11
CA ALA A 516 209.92 -57.13 -50.69
C ALA A 516 209.97 -55.67 -50.21
N ASP A 517 209.50 -55.42 -48.98
CA ASP A 517 209.43 -54.13 -48.27
C ASP A 517 208.61 -53.00 -48.97
N GLU A 518 207.99 -52.03 -48.26
CA GLU A 518 208.06 -51.67 -46.84
C GLU A 518 206.66 -51.18 -46.32
N ALA A 519 206.52 -50.99 -45.00
CA ALA A 519 205.28 -50.63 -44.28
C ALA A 519 205.17 -49.07 -44.07
N PRO A 520 204.40 -48.44 -43.12
CA PRO A 520 203.46 -48.97 -42.10
C PRO A 520 202.17 -48.13 -41.76
N ASP A 521 201.44 -48.62 -40.73
CA ASP A 521 200.60 -47.96 -39.69
C ASP A 521 199.24 -47.24 -39.93
N GLY A 522 198.32 -47.44 -38.95
CA GLY A 522 197.08 -46.67 -38.71
C GLY A 522 195.97 -47.39 -37.90
N GLU A 523 195.72 -46.96 -36.64
CA GLU A 523 194.62 -47.43 -35.75
C GLU A 523 193.27 -46.68 -35.97
N ILE A 524 192.15 -47.19 -35.41
CA ILE A 524 191.23 -46.50 -34.43
C ILE A 524 189.90 -47.30 -34.19
N VAL A 525 189.31 -47.13 -33.00
CA VAL A 525 188.07 -47.71 -32.41
C VAL A 525 186.79 -46.88 -32.77
N ASP A 526 185.52 -47.14 -32.39
CA ASP A 526 184.85 -47.97 -31.34
C ASP A 526 183.35 -48.22 -31.68
N ALA A 527 182.59 -48.77 -30.71
CA ALA A 527 181.16 -48.51 -30.36
C ALA A 527 180.10 -49.64 -30.48
N GLN A 528 179.38 -49.84 -29.36
CA GLN A 528 178.08 -50.55 -29.19
C GLN A 528 177.01 -49.51 -28.72
N PRO A 529 175.85 -49.83 -28.07
CA PRO A 529 174.89 -50.98 -28.11
C PRO A 529 173.40 -50.50 -28.25
N LEU A 530 172.41 -51.32 -27.82
CA LEU A 530 171.02 -50.98 -27.36
C LEU A 530 169.92 -50.81 -28.45
N ASP A 531 168.61 -51.05 -28.21
CA ASP A 531 167.85 -52.00 -27.36
C ASP A 531 166.33 -51.94 -27.76
N GLU A 532 165.50 -52.82 -27.16
CA GLU A 532 164.01 -52.80 -27.05
C GLU A 532 163.08 -53.25 -28.22
N ASP A 533 161.96 -53.87 -27.78
CA ASP A 533 160.71 -54.40 -28.41
C ASP A 533 160.74 -55.47 -29.53
#